data_AF-A0A2H9N9V9-F1
#
_entry.id   AF-A0A2H9N9V9-F1
#
_cell.length_a   1.000
_cell.length_b   1.000
_cell.length_c   1.000
_cell.angle_alpha   90.00
_cell.angle_beta   90.00
_cell.angle_gamma   90.00
#
_symmetry.space_group_name_H-M   'P 1'
#
loop_
_entity.id
_entity.type
_entity.pdbx_description
1 polymer ?
#
loop_
_entity_poly.entity_id
_entity_poly.type
_entity_poly.pdbx_seq_one_letter_code
_entity_poly.pdbx_strand_id
1 'polypeptide(L)'
;MMQEETNQKAAIDPFYWDKLSQLHPTDVCNRTEAIYNPTKEGFLLPVYNLRYLILPKEKKILRMESNDKPVVEDLHPYFYLMVLVYLTEAKDIKPTHTWVSEKDLKGGSTFFRGPHGLQVEELINLFGKAPEAFLKGGKKLGGSEILYGDKGFALEVFPKVPLAYILWKGDAEFPPKISVLFDSTIESHLPLDIIWCMVAETCRRLVEPSRSS
;
A
#
# COMPACT_ATOMS: atom_id res chain seq x y z
N MET A 1 -10.46 -21.21 -25.46
CA MET A 1 -10.07 -20.00 -26.21
C MET A 1 -9.22 -19.18 -25.25
N MET A 2 -7.95 -19.55 -25.14
CA MET A 2 -6.93 -18.83 -24.39
C MET A 2 -6.31 -17.85 -25.37
N GLN A 3 -6.56 -16.55 -25.20
CA GLN A 3 -5.78 -15.46 -25.78
C GLN A 3 -6.34 -14.16 -25.22
N GLU A 4 -5.70 -13.64 -24.18
CA GLU A 4 -5.38 -12.21 -23.95
C GLU A 4 -4.64 -12.03 -22.61
N GLU A 5 -3.67 -12.91 -22.34
CA GLU A 5 -2.63 -12.67 -21.32
C GLU A 5 -1.36 -12.21 -22.03
N THR A 6 -1.35 -11.01 -22.62
CA THR A 6 -0.11 -10.28 -22.81
C THR A 6 -0.39 -8.81 -23.11
N ASN A 7 0.23 -7.94 -22.31
CA ASN A 7 0.47 -6.52 -22.58
C ASN A 7 -0.59 -5.49 -22.13
N GLN A 8 -1.09 -5.60 -20.90
CA GLN A 8 -1.48 -4.41 -20.14
C GLN A 8 -0.27 -3.89 -19.35
N LYS A 9 0.63 -3.17 -20.03
CA LYS A 9 1.17 -1.97 -19.39
C LYS A 9 -0.03 -1.08 -19.15
N ALA A 10 -0.72 -1.25 -18.03
CA ALA A 10 -1.82 -0.38 -17.65
C ALA A 10 -1.26 1.04 -17.76
N ALA A 11 -1.77 1.80 -18.74
CA ALA A 11 -1.41 3.19 -18.90
C ALA A 11 -1.85 3.86 -17.60
N ILE A 12 -0.92 4.02 -16.67
CA ILE A 12 -1.12 4.79 -15.45
C ILE A 12 -1.67 6.12 -15.93
N ASP A 13 -2.85 6.49 -15.44
CA ASP A 13 -3.58 7.64 -15.94
C ASP A 13 -2.63 8.84 -16.02
N PRO A 14 -2.37 9.38 -17.23
CA PRO A 14 -1.54 10.57 -17.39
C PRO A 14 -1.97 11.71 -16.47
N PHE A 15 -3.26 11.75 -16.11
CA PHE A 15 -3.85 12.70 -15.18
C PHE A 15 -3.06 12.88 -13.89
N TYR A 16 -2.69 11.81 -13.18
CA TYR A 16 -2.05 11.97 -11.88
C TYR A 16 -0.60 12.45 -11.98
N TRP A 17 0.11 12.05 -13.04
CA TRP A 17 1.44 12.58 -13.34
C TRP A 17 1.39 14.08 -13.64
N ASP A 18 0.45 14.49 -14.49
CA ASP A 18 0.29 15.88 -14.89
C ASP A 18 -0.18 16.72 -13.69
N LYS A 19 -1.13 16.21 -12.88
CA LYS A 19 -1.56 16.84 -11.62
C LYS A 19 -0.40 17.02 -10.64
N LEU A 20 0.42 15.99 -10.41
CA LEU A 20 1.58 16.08 -9.53
C LEU A 20 2.59 17.14 -10.00
N SER A 21 2.79 17.26 -11.31
CA SER A 21 3.73 18.24 -11.89
C SER A 21 3.31 19.71 -11.72
N GLN A 22 2.03 19.97 -11.48
CA GLN A 22 1.46 21.32 -11.31
C GLN A 22 1.39 21.77 -9.84
N LEU A 23 1.61 20.86 -8.89
CA LEU A 23 1.52 21.14 -7.46
C LEU A 23 2.80 21.79 -6.94
N HIS A 24 2.66 22.73 -6.01
CA HIS A 24 3.81 23.35 -5.37
C HIS A 24 4.54 22.34 -4.47
N PRO A 25 5.86 22.13 -4.61
CA PRO A 25 6.58 21.07 -3.89
C PRO A 25 6.42 21.15 -2.37
N THR A 26 6.45 22.34 -1.78
CA THR A 26 6.27 22.53 -0.34
C THR A 26 4.92 22.02 0.15
N ASP A 27 3.84 22.24 -0.61
CA ASP A 27 2.50 21.80 -0.21
C ASP A 27 2.39 20.27 -0.24
N VAL A 28 2.99 19.65 -1.27
CA VAL A 28 3.10 18.19 -1.38
C VAL A 28 3.88 17.63 -0.20
N CYS A 29 5.04 18.19 0.12
CA CYS A 29 5.87 17.75 1.25
C CYS A 29 5.14 17.83 2.59
N ASN A 30 4.46 18.95 2.89
CA ASN A 30 3.76 19.14 4.16
C ASN A 30 2.68 18.08 4.38
N ARG A 31 1.88 17.78 3.36
CA ARG A 31 0.74 16.86 3.50
C ARG A 31 1.10 15.37 3.38
N THR A 32 2.27 15.04 2.83
CA THR A 32 2.68 13.64 2.54
C THR A 32 3.91 13.15 3.30
N GLU A 33 4.64 14.06 3.94
CA GLU A 33 5.97 13.80 4.52
C GLU A 33 7.03 13.34 3.49
N ALA A 34 6.77 13.56 2.20
CA ALA A 34 7.79 13.43 1.17
C ALA A 34 8.82 14.56 1.29
N ILE A 35 10.05 14.31 0.80
CA ILE A 35 11.12 15.29 0.73
C ILE A 35 11.35 15.65 -0.74
N TYR A 36 11.29 16.94 -1.07
CA TYR A 36 11.58 17.41 -2.42
C TYR A 36 13.08 17.47 -2.69
N ASN A 37 13.52 16.90 -3.80
CA ASN A 37 14.88 17.01 -4.32
C ASN A 37 14.90 18.02 -5.46
N PRO A 38 15.44 19.24 -5.25
CA PRO A 38 15.44 20.28 -6.29
C PRO A 38 16.35 19.95 -7.48
N THR A 39 17.44 19.21 -7.25
CA THR A 39 18.38 18.83 -8.33
C THR A 39 17.78 17.80 -9.29
N LYS A 40 16.92 16.91 -8.77
CA LYS A 40 16.23 15.88 -9.57
C LYS A 40 14.81 16.29 -9.96
N GLU A 41 14.32 17.42 -9.45
CA GLU A 41 12.94 17.88 -9.58
C GLU A 41 11.92 16.78 -9.24
N GLY A 42 12.15 16.06 -8.13
CA GLY A 42 11.38 14.89 -7.73
C GLY A 42 11.13 14.79 -6.23
N PHE A 43 10.29 13.85 -5.84
CA PHE A 43 9.88 13.61 -4.45
C PHE A 43 10.46 12.30 -3.94
N LEU A 44 11.16 12.33 -2.82
CA LEU A 44 11.56 11.15 -2.07
C LEU A 44 10.46 10.82 -1.06
N LEU A 45 9.81 9.67 -1.22
CA LEU A 45 8.69 9.23 -0.39
C LEU A 45 9.03 7.89 0.28
N PRO A 46 8.88 7.76 1.61
CA PRO A 46 8.84 6.47 2.28
C PRO A 46 7.60 5.68 1.84
N VAL A 47 7.80 4.44 1.41
CA VAL A 47 6.71 3.51 1.10
C VAL A 47 7.08 2.16 1.71
N TYR A 48 6.29 1.69 2.69
CA TYR A 48 6.71 0.62 3.60
C TYR A 48 8.03 0.98 4.30
N ASN A 49 8.93 0.02 4.50
CA ASN A 49 10.30 0.21 4.96
C ASN A 49 11.31 0.60 3.85
N LEU A 50 10.83 1.03 2.68
CA LEU A 50 11.67 1.42 1.54
C LEU A 50 11.49 2.89 1.21
N ARG A 51 12.38 3.43 0.38
CA ARG A 51 12.32 4.81 -0.12
C ARG A 51 12.21 4.79 -1.63
N TYR A 52 11.34 5.62 -2.19
CA TYR A 52 11.15 5.76 -3.63
C TYR A 52 11.33 7.20 -4.07
N LEU A 53 12.03 7.41 -5.18
CA LEU A 53 12.15 8.69 -5.87
C LEU A 53 11.12 8.74 -7.00
N ILE A 54 10.17 9.67 -6.88
CA ILE A 54 9.13 9.95 -7.86
C ILE A 54 9.59 11.15 -8.70
N LEU A 55 9.68 10.97 -10.02
CA LEU A 55 10.13 11.97 -10.98
C LEU A 55 8.95 12.35 -11.90
N PRO A 56 8.18 13.41 -11.57
CA PRO A 56 6.96 13.74 -12.30
C PRO A 56 7.19 14.06 -13.78
N LYS A 57 8.26 14.81 -14.10
CA LYS A 57 8.60 15.16 -15.49
C LYS A 57 8.98 13.94 -16.34
N GLU A 58 9.65 12.95 -15.74
CA GLU A 58 10.06 11.72 -16.42
C GLU A 58 8.98 10.63 -16.38
N LYS A 59 7.92 10.81 -15.58
CA LYS A 59 6.87 9.81 -15.30
C LYS A 59 7.46 8.48 -14.82
N LYS A 60 8.42 8.54 -13.88
CA LYS A 60 9.13 7.38 -13.32
C LYS A 60 9.04 7.32 -11.80
N ILE A 61 9.02 6.11 -11.29
CA ILE A 61 9.24 5.81 -9.86
C ILE A 61 10.45 4.88 -9.77
N LEU A 62 11.43 5.26 -8.96
CA LEU A 62 12.68 4.52 -8.77
C LEU A 62 12.82 4.16 -7.30
N ARG A 63 13.16 2.91 -6.98
CA ARG A 63 13.53 2.56 -5.59
C ARG A 63 14.90 3.13 -5.27
N MET A 64 15.09 3.64 -4.07
CA MET A 64 16.37 4.13 -3.58
C MET A 64 16.98 3.13 -2.61
N GLU A 65 18.17 2.65 -2.93
CA GLU A 65 18.97 1.81 -2.02
C GLU A 65 19.49 2.61 -0.81
N SER A 66 20.03 1.92 0.19
CA SER A 66 20.64 2.55 1.38
C SER A 66 21.85 3.43 1.06
N ASN A 67 22.49 3.23 -0.09
CA ASN A 67 23.60 4.05 -0.60
C ASN A 67 23.14 5.14 -1.59
N ASP A 68 21.85 5.47 -1.60
CA ASP A 68 21.20 6.45 -2.47
C ASP A 68 21.36 6.18 -3.98
N LYS A 69 21.63 4.92 -4.38
CA LYS A 69 21.56 4.52 -5.78
C LYS A 69 20.12 4.23 -6.19
N PRO A 70 19.63 4.79 -7.31
CA PRO A 70 18.32 4.46 -7.85
C PRO A 70 18.33 3.09 -8.53
N VAL A 71 17.28 2.33 -8.32
CA VAL A 71 17.02 1.03 -8.93
C VAL A 71 15.68 1.08 -9.66
N VAL A 72 15.69 0.66 -10.92
CA VAL A 72 14.46 0.46 -11.70
C VAL A 72 13.90 -0.90 -11.32
N GLU A 73 12.64 -0.91 -10.90
CA GLU A 73 11.92 -2.13 -10.57
C GLU A 73 10.71 -2.28 -11.49
N ASP A 74 10.32 -3.52 -11.72
CA ASP A 74 9.04 -3.81 -12.33
C ASP A 74 7.95 -3.63 -11.27
N LEU A 75 7.32 -2.46 -11.27
CA LEU A 75 6.31 -2.06 -10.30
C LEU A 75 4.92 -2.35 -10.85
N HIS A 76 4.06 -2.92 -10.00
CA HIS A 76 2.68 -3.20 -10.37
C HIS A 76 1.89 -1.88 -10.58
N PRO A 77 0.91 -1.81 -11.52
CA PRO A 77 0.10 -0.61 -11.73
C PRO A 77 -0.57 -0.04 -10.47
N TYR A 78 -0.99 -0.91 -9.54
CA TYR A 78 -1.54 -0.50 -8.24
C TYR A 78 -0.54 0.32 -7.41
N PHE A 79 0.75 -0.03 -7.45
CA PHE A 79 1.79 0.70 -6.75
C PHE A 79 1.93 2.12 -7.30
N TYR A 80 1.95 2.28 -8.63
CA TYR A 80 1.99 3.60 -9.24
C TYR A 80 0.78 4.43 -8.85
N LEU A 81 -0.42 3.85 -8.94
CA LEU A 81 -1.65 4.57 -8.65
C LEU A 81 -1.70 5.04 -7.18
N MET A 82 -1.44 4.14 -6.21
CA MET A 82 -1.46 4.52 -4.79
C MET A 82 -0.43 5.60 -4.45
N VAL A 83 0.78 5.55 -5.03
CA VAL A 83 1.83 6.56 -4.80
C VAL A 83 1.44 7.91 -5.37
N LEU A 84 0.94 7.95 -6.61
CA LEU A 84 0.58 9.20 -7.27
C LEU A 84 -0.65 9.84 -6.64
N VAL A 85 -1.67 9.05 -6.29
CA VAL A 85 -2.84 9.58 -5.57
C VAL A 85 -2.43 10.09 -4.19
N TYR A 86 -1.59 9.37 -3.45
CA TYR A 86 -1.11 9.86 -2.15
C TYR A 86 -0.39 11.21 -2.28
N LEU A 87 0.54 11.36 -3.23
CA LEU A 87 1.25 12.62 -3.44
C LEU A 87 0.32 13.78 -3.89
N THR A 88 -0.77 13.47 -4.59
CA THR A 88 -1.68 14.46 -5.16
C THR A 88 -2.87 14.83 -4.26
N GLU A 89 -3.35 13.90 -3.42
CA GLU A 89 -4.61 14.07 -2.67
C GLU A 89 -4.47 14.13 -1.15
N ALA A 90 -3.40 13.52 -0.58
CA ALA A 90 -3.26 13.37 0.86
C ALA A 90 -3.38 14.72 1.60
N LYS A 91 -3.92 14.68 2.80
CA LYS A 91 -4.12 15.87 3.64
C LYS A 91 -3.07 15.96 4.73
N ASP A 92 -2.88 17.17 5.25
CA ASP A 92 -2.04 17.38 6.43
C ASP A 92 -2.80 16.99 7.71
N ILE A 93 -3.09 15.69 7.82
CA ILE A 93 -3.79 15.05 8.94
C ILE A 93 -2.89 13.91 9.40
N LYS A 94 -2.68 13.81 10.71
CA LYS A 94 -1.89 12.72 11.31
C LYS A 94 -2.78 11.52 11.61
N PRO A 95 -2.25 10.27 11.53
CA PRO A 95 -2.97 9.09 11.96
C PRO A 95 -3.50 9.23 13.39
N THR A 96 -4.70 8.70 13.61
CA THR A 96 -5.33 8.66 14.93
C THR A 96 -4.91 7.44 15.74
N HIS A 97 -4.32 6.45 15.06
CA HIS A 97 -4.07 5.10 15.57
C HIS A 97 -5.32 4.40 16.09
N THR A 98 -6.48 4.78 15.55
CA THR A 98 -7.77 4.13 15.82
C THR A 98 -8.11 3.25 14.63
N TRP A 99 -8.24 1.95 14.87
CA TRP A 99 -8.50 0.97 13.83
C TRP A 99 -9.99 0.90 13.47
N VAL A 100 -10.27 0.95 12.17
CA VAL A 100 -11.61 0.78 11.58
C VAL A 100 -11.57 -0.30 10.50
N SER A 101 -12.71 -0.95 10.25
CA SER A 101 -12.86 -1.91 9.16
C SER A 101 -13.27 -1.23 7.85
N GLU A 102 -13.24 -1.98 6.76
CA GLU A 102 -13.72 -1.53 5.45
C GLU A 102 -15.20 -1.13 5.47
N LYS A 103 -15.98 -1.66 6.42
CA LYS A 103 -17.42 -1.38 6.56
C LYS A 103 -17.69 -0.05 7.26
N ASP A 104 -16.73 0.43 8.04
CA ASP A 104 -16.84 1.68 8.78
C ASP A 104 -16.47 2.89 7.91
N LEU A 105 -15.77 2.67 6.79
CA LEU A 105 -15.43 3.70 5.82
C LEU A 105 -16.69 4.19 5.09
N LYS A 106 -16.75 5.49 4.78
CA LYS A 106 -17.90 6.09 4.08
C LYS A 106 -18.12 5.42 2.72
N GLY A 107 -19.21 4.68 2.59
CA GLY A 107 -19.54 3.91 1.36
C GLY A 107 -18.81 2.57 1.23
N GLY A 108 -17.90 2.26 2.15
CA GLY A 108 -17.07 1.05 2.13
C GLY A 108 -17.89 -0.23 2.25
N SER A 109 -18.96 -0.22 3.05
CA SER A 109 -19.87 -1.37 3.14
C SER A 109 -20.45 -1.78 1.78
N THR A 110 -20.63 -0.85 0.84
CA THR A 110 -21.16 -1.10 -0.50
C THR A 110 -20.04 -1.35 -1.51
N PHE A 111 -18.94 -0.61 -1.39
CA PHE A 111 -17.80 -0.71 -2.29
C PHE A 111 -17.04 -2.03 -2.14
N PHE A 112 -16.68 -2.44 -0.93
CA PHE A 112 -15.81 -3.61 -0.70
C PHE A 112 -16.58 -4.94 -0.73
N ARG A 113 -17.28 -5.20 -1.84
CA ARG A 113 -18.03 -6.44 -2.08
C ARG A 113 -17.78 -6.95 -3.50
N GLY A 114 -17.99 -8.25 -3.70
CA GLY A 114 -17.85 -8.88 -5.03
C GLY A 114 -16.45 -8.64 -5.61
N PRO A 115 -16.32 -8.13 -6.85
CA PRO A 115 -15.02 -7.86 -7.48
C PRO A 115 -14.10 -6.89 -6.70
N HIS A 116 -14.67 -6.07 -5.82
CA HIS A 116 -13.96 -5.12 -4.97
C HIS A 116 -13.77 -5.61 -3.53
N GLY A 117 -13.99 -6.90 -3.26
CA GLY A 117 -13.58 -7.51 -1.99
C GLY A 117 -12.09 -7.30 -1.73
N LEU A 118 -11.72 -7.14 -0.46
CA LEU A 118 -10.31 -7.03 -0.08
C LEU A 118 -9.60 -8.36 -0.40
N GLN A 119 -8.58 -8.30 -1.26
CA GLN A 119 -7.90 -9.47 -1.82
C GLN A 119 -6.98 -10.16 -0.79
N VAL A 120 -7.53 -10.88 0.17
CA VAL A 120 -6.78 -11.56 1.25
C VAL A 120 -6.72 -13.08 1.09
N GLU A 121 -7.39 -13.63 0.08
CA GLU A 121 -7.56 -15.07 -0.13
C GLU A 121 -6.22 -15.79 -0.28
N GLU A 122 -5.29 -15.21 -1.04
CA GLU A 122 -3.96 -15.77 -1.23
C GLU A 122 -3.16 -15.79 0.08
N LEU A 123 -3.31 -14.74 0.91
CA LEU A 123 -2.71 -14.71 2.25
C LEU A 123 -3.32 -15.78 3.15
N ILE A 124 -4.64 -16.00 3.10
CA ILE A 124 -5.31 -17.03 3.89
C ILE A 124 -4.79 -18.41 3.49
N ASN A 125 -4.63 -18.66 2.19
CA ASN A 125 -4.10 -19.93 1.68
C ASN A 125 -2.64 -20.16 2.12
N LEU A 126 -1.82 -19.11 2.08
CA LEU A 126 -0.40 -19.20 2.42
C LEU A 126 -0.15 -19.26 3.94
N PHE A 127 -0.90 -18.48 4.72
CA PHE A 127 -0.61 -18.22 6.12
C PHE A 127 -1.65 -18.74 7.10
N GLY A 128 -2.82 -19.21 6.64
CA GLY A 128 -3.95 -19.60 7.50
C GLY A 128 -3.62 -20.61 8.59
N LYS A 129 -2.58 -21.42 8.40
CA LYS A 129 -2.07 -22.40 9.37
C LYS A 129 -0.65 -22.08 9.90
N ALA A 130 -0.06 -20.96 9.49
CA ALA A 130 1.31 -20.57 9.80
C ALA A 130 1.39 -19.12 10.34
N PRO A 131 0.88 -18.83 11.56
CA PRO A 131 0.84 -17.46 12.08
C PRO A 131 2.21 -16.80 12.24
N GLU A 132 3.25 -17.55 12.59
CA GLU A 132 4.60 -16.98 12.68
C GLU A 132 5.18 -16.60 11.30
N ALA A 133 4.81 -17.33 10.25
CA ALA A 133 5.20 -16.97 8.88
C ALA A 133 4.47 -15.70 8.42
N PHE A 134 3.20 -15.53 8.81
CA PHE A 134 2.42 -14.30 8.59
C PHE A 134 3.10 -13.08 9.20
N LEU A 135 3.45 -13.16 10.50
CA LEU A 135 4.16 -12.08 11.18
C LEU A 135 5.51 -11.79 10.53
N LYS A 136 6.26 -12.83 10.16
CA LYS A 136 7.55 -12.66 9.48
C LYS A 136 7.39 -11.94 8.14
N GLY A 137 6.33 -12.23 7.38
CA GLY A 137 5.96 -11.49 6.16
C GLY A 137 5.71 -10.01 6.44
N GLY A 138 4.86 -9.71 7.43
CA GLY A 138 4.60 -8.33 7.85
C GLY A 138 5.86 -7.57 8.27
N LYS A 139 6.72 -8.18 9.09
CA LYS A 139 7.99 -7.60 9.54
C LYS A 139 8.96 -7.29 8.39
N LYS A 140 8.96 -8.10 7.33
CA LYS A 140 9.79 -7.82 6.12
C LYS A 140 9.36 -6.54 5.40
N LEU A 141 8.09 -6.16 5.49
CA LEU A 141 7.57 -4.90 4.96
C LEU A 141 7.66 -3.74 5.96
N GLY A 142 8.39 -3.90 7.07
CA GLY A 142 8.51 -2.89 8.12
C GLY A 142 7.40 -2.93 9.17
N GLY A 143 6.55 -3.95 9.15
CA GLY A 143 5.48 -4.09 10.13
C GLY A 143 5.98 -4.45 11.53
N SER A 144 5.19 -4.09 12.53
CA SER A 144 5.38 -4.44 13.94
C SER A 144 4.24 -5.33 14.43
N GLU A 145 4.50 -6.22 15.37
CA GLU A 145 3.48 -7.12 15.91
C GLU A 145 2.42 -6.33 16.71
N ILE A 146 1.16 -6.71 16.52
CA ILE A 146 0.05 -6.23 17.34
C ILE A 146 -0.64 -7.41 18.01
N LEU A 147 -1.11 -7.23 19.24
CA LEU A 147 -1.72 -8.27 20.05
C LEU A 147 -3.22 -8.39 19.76
N TYR A 148 -3.57 -8.74 18.52
CA TYR A 148 -4.95 -8.99 18.09
C TYR A 148 -5.08 -10.36 17.41
N GLY A 149 -6.15 -11.08 17.78
CA GLY A 149 -6.41 -12.51 17.53
C GLY A 149 -5.17 -13.40 17.61
N ASP A 150 -5.03 -14.42 16.77
CA ASP A 150 -3.92 -15.38 16.89
C ASP A 150 -2.58 -14.78 16.48
N LYS A 151 -2.58 -13.96 15.41
CA LYS A 151 -1.42 -13.16 15.05
C LYS A 151 -1.79 -11.93 14.24
N GLY A 152 -1.17 -10.80 14.56
CA GLY A 152 -1.37 -9.54 13.82
C GLY A 152 -0.10 -8.74 13.65
N PHE A 153 -0.08 -7.88 12.63
CA PHE A 153 0.90 -6.82 12.50
C PHE A 153 0.28 -5.53 11.98
N ALA A 154 0.89 -4.39 12.34
CA ALA A 154 0.61 -3.09 11.76
C ALA A 154 1.83 -2.59 11.00
N LEU A 155 1.61 -1.94 9.86
CA LEU A 155 2.65 -1.33 9.04
C LEU A 155 2.20 0.04 8.50
N GLU A 156 3.17 0.90 8.22
CA GLU A 156 2.95 2.15 7.51
C GLU A 156 3.16 1.90 6.01
N VAL A 157 2.08 1.91 5.21
CA VAL A 157 2.24 1.84 3.75
C VAL A 157 2.80 3.18 3.24
N PHE A 158 2.24 4.28 3.75
CA PHE A 158 2.78 5.62 3.66
C PHE A 158 2.88 6.21 5.07
N PRO A 159 3.66 7.30 5.28
CA PRO A 159 3.85 7.88 6.61
C PRO A 159 2.54 8.20 7.36
N LYS A 160 1.49 8.61 6.63
CA LYS A 160 0.17 8.95 7.20
C LYS A 160 -0.91 7.89 6.96
N VAL A 161 -0.55 6.71 6.45
CA VAL A 161 -1.52 5.64 6.12
C VAL A 161 -1.06 4.31 6.70
N PRO A 162 -1.31 4.06 8.00
CA PRO A 162 -1.06 2.77 8.60
C PRO A 162 -2.19 1.78 8.32
N LEU A 163 -1.82 0.53 8.07
CA LEU A 163 -2.70 -0.62 7.93
C LEU A 163 -2.38 -1.66 9.01
N ALA A 164 -3.39 -2.41 9.43
CA ALA A 164 -3.22 -3.59 10.27
C ALA A 164 -3.79 -4.83 9.58
N TYR A 165 -3.04 -5.92 9.65
CA TYR A 165 -3.44 -7.22 9.13
C TYR A 165 -3.51 -8.20 10.30
N ILE A 166 -4.60 -8.95 10.36
CA ILE A 166 -4.85 -9.84 11.49
C ILE A 166 -5.39 -11.19 11.06
N LEU A 167 -4.70 -12.25 11.47
CA LEU A 167 -4.94 -13.63 11.11
C LEU A 167 -5.56 -14.38 12.28
N TRP A 168 -6.78 -14.85 12.11
CA TRP A 168 -7.43 -15.84 12.97
C TRP A 168 -7.13 -17.21 12.38
N LYS A 169 -6.41 -18.03 13.13
CA LYS A 169 -6.04 -19.37 12.72
C LYS A 169 -7.29 -20.24 12.67
N GLY A 170 -7.44 -21.01 11.60
CA GLY A 170 -8.52 -21.98 11.50
C GLY A 170 -8.30 -23.16 12.44
N ASP A 171 -9.39 -23.76 12.88
CA ASP A 171 -9.41 -25.00 13.65
C ASP A 171 -10.28 -26.06 12.96
N ALA A 172 -10.75 -27.07 13.71
CA ALA A 172 -11.58 -28.13 13.16
C ALA A 172 -13.00 -27.66 12.81
N GLU A 173 -13.47 -26.56 13.39
CA GLU A 173 -14.83 -26.05 13.29
C GLU A 173 -14.92 -24.80 12.39
N PHE A 174 -13.87 -23.97 12.35
CA PHE A 174 -13.86 -22.71 11.64
C PHE A 174 -12.65 -22.57 10.68
N PRO A 175 -12.85 -22.10 9.43
CA PRO A 175 -11.76 -21.85 8.51
C PRO A 175 -10.91 -20.64 8.96
N PRO A 176 -9.63 -20.58 8.55
CA PRO A 176 -8.79 -19.41 8.84
C PRO A 176 -9.36 -18.15 8.18
N LYS A 177 -9.14 -17.01 8.83
CA LYS A 177 -9.59 -15.70 8.36
C LYS A 177 -8.48 -14.68 8.50
N ILE A 178 -8.31 -13.83 7.49
CA ILE A 178 -7.51 -12.61 7.60
C ILE A 178 -8.44 -11.40 7.49
N SER A 179 -8.24 -10.43 8.39
CA SER A 179 -8.92 -9.14 8.37
C SER A 179 -7.89 -8.04 8.12
N VAL A 180 -8.27 -7.02 7.35
CA VAL A 180 -7.48 -5.79 7.17
C VAL A 180 -8.22 -4.67 7.89
N LEU A 181 -7.52 -3.96 8.76
CA LEU A 181 -8.01 -2.75 9.39
C LEU A 181 -7.19 -1.54 8.91
N PHE A 182 -7.81 -0.39 8.98
CA PHE A 182 -7.28 0.88 8.50
C PHE A 182 -7.25 1.88 9.66
N ASP A 183 -6.33 2.84 9.62
CA ASP A 183 -6.49 4.02 10.47
C ASP A 183 -7.76 4.78 10.08
N SER A 184 -8.48 5.31 11.07
CA SER A 184 -9.70 6.09 10.84
C SER A 184 -9.49 7.30 9.92
N THR A 185 -8.26 7.81 9.75
CA THR A 185 -7.97 8.93 8.85
C THR A 185 -7.83 8.52 7.38
N ILE A 186 -7.79 7.23 7.04
CA ILE A 186 -7.44 6.78 5.68
C ILE A 186 -8.31 7.41 4.58
N GLU A 187 -9.62 7.56 4.84
CA GLU A 187 -10.58 8.12 3.86
C GLU A 187 -10.39 9.63 3.63
N SER A 188 -9.67 10.30 4.53
CA SER A 188 -9.24 11.69 4.30
C SER A 188 -8.07 11.77 3.33
N HIS A 189 -7.26 10.71 3.23
CA HIS A 189 -6.08 10.68 2.35
C HIS A 189 -6.37 10.05 0.99
N LEU A 190 -7.20 9.01 0.93
CA LEU A 190 -7.35 8.16 -0.24
C LEU A 190 -8.81 7.78 -0.49
N PRO A 191 -9.29 7.78 -1.75
CA PRO A 191 -10.59 7.23 -2.10
C PRO A 191 -10.58 5.69 -2.05
N LEU A 192 -11.77 5.08 -1.98
CA LEU A 192 -11.94 3.64 -1.69
C LEU A 192 -11.28 2.72 -2.72
N ASP A 193 -11.29 3.10 -4.00
CA ASP A 193 -10.62 2.37 -5.09
C ASP A 193 -9.10 2.33 -4.91
N ILE A 194 -8.53 3.41 -4.37
CA ILE A 194 -7.10 3.48 -4.07
C ILE A 194 -6.74 2.72 -2.80
N ILE A 195 -7.61 2.73 -1.79
CA ILE A 195 -7.49 1.87 -0.61
C ILE A 195 -7.49 0.39 -1.05
N TRP A 196 -8.37 0.02 -1.99
CA TRP A 196 -8.39 -1.33 -2.55
C TRP A 196 -7.10 -1.68 -3.29
N CYS A 197 -6.60 -0.79 -4.16
CA CYS A 197 -5.30 -0.98 -4.84
C CYS A 197 -4.15 -1.14 -3.85
N MET A 198 -4.15 -0.36 -2.77
CA MET A 198 -3.14 -0.44 -1.71
C MET A 198 -3.16 -1.79 -1.00
N VAL A 199 -4.35 -2.30 -0.64
CA VAL A 199 -4.49 -3.63 -0.03
C VAL A 199 -4.01 -4.72 -0.97
N ALA A 200 -4.42 -4.67 -2.25
CA ALA A 200 -3.98 -5.63 -3.26
C ALA A 200 -2.46 -5.64 -3.45
N GLU A 201 -1.83 -4.46 -3.54
CA GLU A 201 -0.37 -4.33 -3.64
C GLU A 201 0.34 -4.82 -2.38
N THR A 202 -0.21 -4.54 -1.19
CA THR A 202 0.34 -5.03 0.08
C THR A 202 0.28 -6.56 0.14
N CYS A 203 -0.86 -7.17 -0.24
CA CYS A 203 -1.02 -8.61 -0.28
C CYS A 203 -0.03 -9.26 -1.25
N ARG A 204 0.14 -8.70 -2.45
CA ARG A 204 1.13 -9.16 -3.43
C ARG A 204 2.55 -9.18 -2.84
N ARG A 205 2.96 -8.10 -2.17
CA ARG A 205 4.28 -8.00 -1.52
C ARG A 205 4.46 -8.98 -0.35
N LEU A 206 3.39 -9.32 0.37
CA LEU A 206 3.42 -10.29 1.45
C LEU A 206 3.60 -11.73 0.95
N VAL A 207 3.11 -12.04 -0.24
CA VAL A 207 3.26 -13.35 -0.89
C VAL A 207 4.61 -13.48 -1.59
N GLU A 208 5.13 -12.39 -2.16
CA GLU A 208 6.39 -12.44 -2.89
C GLU A 208 7.56 -12.93 -2.03
N PRO A 209 8.35 -13.91 -2.50
CA PRO A 209 9.59 -14.26 -1.85
C PRO A 209 10.45 -13.00 -1.82
N SER A 210 10.83 -12.57 -0.61
CA SER A 210 11.77 -11.47 -0.41
C SER A 210 12.93 -11.63 -1.38
N ARG A 211 13.03 -10.75 -2.37
CA ARG A 211 14.20 -10.64 -3.24
C ARG A 211 15.36 -10.29 -2.32
N SER A 212 16.11 -11.32 -1.92
CA SER A 212 17.30 -11.19 -1.10
C SER A 212 18.20 -10.17 -1.77
N SER A 213 18.48 -9.08 -1.06
CA SER A 213 19.56 -8.15 -1.38
C SER A 213 20.91 -8.86 -1.28
#